data_AF-A0A1L9BK59-F1
#
_entry.id   AF-A0A1L9BK59-F1
#
_cell.length_a   1.000
_cell.length_b   1.000
_cell.length_c   1.000
_cell.angle_alpha   90.00
_cell.angle_beta   90.00
_cell.angle_gamma   90.00
#
_symmetry.space_group_name_H-M   'P 1'
#
loop_
_entity.id
_entity.type
_entity.pdbx_description
1 polymer ?
#
loop_
_entity_poly.entity_id
_entity_poly.type
_entity_poly.pdbx_seq_one_letter_code
_entity_poly.pdbx_strand_id
1 'polypeptide(L)'
;MPYFRVKEDTSSPEYTGDIDAAHKWKLPGVFECPGCGATWGDNSIAYPSVDLTPIATKADFEEARAEPIEEYERLCGLVRPYLPPGAMLEPGTALGPLVGKAQGRFGPLVSPYPWWLLVERTALEKLQAEGVRGLKGCRTQLRFRQRSPPELLELELVVTGRAHPDCLPPNPKPPCPRCSRRGLRLPDNLLLDLSTLPKHLDVFRLEDFSTVIVCTERFVEACRSLGLKGVSFHPLRAKSQG
;
A
#
# COMPACT_ATOMS: atom_id res chain seq x y z
N MET A 1 -6.60 -6.76 21.24
CA MET A 1 -5.41 -6.18 20.59
C MET A 1 -5.85 -4.93 19.84
N PRO A 2 -5.35 -3.74 20.23
CA PRO A 2 -5.58 -2.48 19.54
C PRO A 2 -4.99 -2.46 18.12
N TYR A 3 -5.54 -1.57 17.29
CA TYR A 3 -5.09 -1.31 15.93
C TYR A 3 -4.77 0.18 15.77
N PHE A 4 -3.85 0.50 14.86
CA PHE A 4 -3.39 1.85 14.61
C PHE A 4 -3.26 2.11 13.11
N ARG A 5 -3.59 3.32 12.68
CA ARG A 5 -3.24 3.84 11.35
C ARG A 5 -1.81 4.35 11.38
N VAL A 6 -1.03 3.92 10.40
CA VAL A 6 0.31 4.48 10.15
C VAL A 6 0.17 5.76 9.34
N LYS A 7 0.87 6.82 9.75
CA LYS A 7 1.02 8.07 8.99
C LYS A 7 2.47 8.53 9.04
N GLU A 8 2.87 9.33 8.08
CA GLU A 8 4.13 10.07 8.18
C GLU A 8 4.21 10.86 9.50
N ASP A 9 5.40 10.90 10.10
CA ASP A 9 5.70 11.82 11.18
C ASP A 9 6.39 13.07 10.62
N THR A 10 5.60 14.11 10.35
CA THR A 10 6.08 15.40 9.83
C THR A 10 6.58 16.33 10.94
N SER A 11 6.59 15.90 12.20
CA SER A 11 6.99 16.74 13.34
C SER A 11 8.49 16.73 13.61
N SER A 12 9.22 15.74 13.08
CA SER A 12 10.65 15.61 13.30
C SER A 12 11.46 16.45 12.31
N PRO A 13 12.17 17.51 12.75
CA PRO A 13 13.04 18.28 11.86
C PRO A 13 14.31 17.51 11.45
N GLU A 14 14.57 16.34 12.06
CA GLU A 14 15.75 15.52 11.80
C GLU A 14 15.70 14.85 10.42
N TYR A 15 14.51 14.38 10.02
CA TYR A 15 14.29 13.63 8.79
C TYR A 15 13.79 14.56 7.69
N THR A 16 14.64 14.78 6.71
CA THR A 16 14.41 15.66 5.56
C THR A 16 14.31 14.88 4.25
N GLY A 17 14.12 13.57 4.38
CA GLY A 17 14.09 12.62 3.27
C GLY A 17 12.98 12.94 2.29
N ASP A 18 13.31 12.94 1.00
CA ASP A 18 12.39 13.18 -0.10
C ASP A 18 12.61 12.11 -1.18
N ILE A 19 11.52 11.57 -1.70
CA ILE A 19 11.53 10.49 -2.69
C ILE A 19 10.66 10.89 -3.88
N ASP A 20 11.31 11.06 -5.02
CA ASP A 20 10.67 11.25 -6.32
C ASP A 20 10.81 9.94 -7.11
N ALA A 21 9.77 9.11 -7.06
CA ALA A 21 9.78 7.78 -7.63
C ALA A 21 8.39 7.33 -8.09
N ALA A 22 8.37 6.25 -8.86
CA ALA A 22 7.17 5.47 -9.13
C ALA A 22 7.54 4.00 -9.23
N HIS A 23 6.58 3.10 -9.01
CA HIS A 23 6.78 1.68 -9.33
C HIS A 23 7.08 1.53 -10.81
N LYS A 24 8.02 0.62 -11.13
CA LYS A 24 8.51 0.41 -12.51
C LYS A 24 7.38 0.16 -13.51
N TRP A 25 6.34 -0.55 -13.06
CA TRP A 25 5.18 -0.89 -13.86
C TRP A 25 3.89 -0.57 -13.11
N LYS A 26 2.79 -0.52 -13.85
CA LYS A 26 1.43 -0.42 -13.31
C LYS A 26 0.41 -0.93 -14.32
N LEU A 27 -0.73 -1.38 -13.81
CA LEU A 27 -1.91 -1.55 -14.65
C LEU A 27 -2.47 -0.17 -15.05
N PRO A 28 -3.08 -0.06 -16.24
CA PRO A 28 -3.77 1.17 -16.60
C PRO A 28 -4.98 1.40 -15.68
N GLY A 29 -5.44 2.64 -15.64
CA GLY A 29 -6.79 2.95 -15.18
C GLY A 29 -7.84 2.42 -16.15
N VAL A 30 -9.11 2.46 -15.74
CA VAL A 30 -10.24 2.20 -16.62
C VAL A 30 -10.79 3.54 -17.11
N PHE A 31 -11.03 3.65 -18.40
CA PHE A 31 -11.70 4.78 -19.04
C PHE A 31 -13.20 4.48 -19.19
N GLU A 32 -14.04 5.42 -18.75
CA GLU A 32 -15.50 5.42 -18.90
C GLU A 32 -16.14 4.03 -18.75
N CYS A 33 -15.96 3.42 -17.58
CA CYS A 33 -16.41 2.05 -17.33
C CYS A 33 -17.88 1.87 -17.76
N PRO A 34 -18.22 0.91 -18.63
CA PRO A 34 -19.58 0.76 -19.15
C PRO A 34 -20.60 0.42 -18.06
N GLY A 35 -20.16 -0.10 -16.90
CA GLY A 35 -21.02 -0.40 -15.76
C GLY A 35 -21.38 0.80 -14.88
N CYS A 36 -20.54 1.84 -14.81
CA CYS A 36 -20.78 2.98 -13.90
C CYS A 36 -20.40 4.36 -14.45
N GLY A 37 -19.93 4.46 -15.69
CA GLY A 37 -19.50 5.69 -16.37
C GLY A 37 -18.17 6.26 -15.85
N ALA A 38 -17.52 5.60 -14.90
CA ALA A 38 -16.34 6.14 -14.22
C ALA A 38 -15.04 5.94 -15.02
N THR A 39 -14.27 7.01 -15.18
CA THR A 39 -12.83 6.94 -15.47
C THR A 39 -12.05 6.97 -14.16
N TRP A 40 -11.20 5.98 -13.88
CA TRP A 40 -10.42 5.92 -12.63
C TRP A 40 -9.25 4.93 -12.62
N GLY A 41 -8.33 5.15 -11.69
CA GLY A 41 -7.33 4.19 -11.23
C GLY A 41 -6.82 4.59 -9.85
N ASP A 42 -6.34 3.61 -9.10
CA ASP A 42 -5.72 3.75 -7.79
C ASP A 42 -4.35 3.09 -7.81
N ASN A 43 -3.31 3.87 -7.51
CA ASN A 43 -1.93 3.40 -7.44
C ASN A 43 -1.49 3.05 -6.02
N SER A 44 -2.42 3.06 -5.06
CA SER A 44 -2.09 2.79 -3.67
C SER A 44 -1.75 1.30 -3.49
N ILE A 45 -2.49 0.38 -4.10
CA ILE A 45 -2.16 -1.06 -4.07
C ILE A 45 -0.89 -1.29 -4.90
N ALA A 46 0.09 -1.93 -4.28
CA ALA A 46 1.38 -2.19 -4.89
C ALA A 46 1.88 -3.61 -4.59
N TYR A 47 2.52 -4.22 -5.59
CA TYR A 47 3.25 -5.49 -5.45
C TYR A 47 4.71 -5.30 -5.88
N PRO A 48 5.56 -4.71 -5.01
CA PRO A 48 6.91 -4.35 -5.38
C PRO A 48 7.84 -5.54 -5.64
N SER A 49 7.45 -6.74 -5.23
CA SER A 49 8.20 -7.96 -5.57
C SER A 49 7.93 -8.52 -6.97
N VAL A 50 6.90 -8.01 -7.67
CA VAL A 50 6.48 -8.54 -8.98
C VAL A 50 7.44 -8.10 -10.07
N ASP A 51 8.00 -9.05 -10.79
CA ASP A 51 8.85 -8.80 -11.96
C ASP A 51 8.09 -9.06 -13.26
N LEU A 52 7.78 -8.00 -13.99
CA LEU A 52 7.14 -8.08 -15.30
C LEU A 52 8.13 -8.08 -16.46
N THR A 53 9.45 -8.04 -16.22
CA THR A 53 10.46 -8.06 -17.29
C THR A 53 10.19 -9.12 -18.37
N PRO A 54 9.71 -10.34 -18.07
CA PRO A 54 9.41 -11.36 -19.09
C PRO A 54 8.25 -11.02 -20.05
N ILE A 55 7.32 -10.14 -19.66
CA ILE A 55 6.10 -9.83 -20.43
C ILE A 55 5.93 -8.33 -20.73
N ALA A 56 6.76 -7.48 -20.13
CA ALA A 56 6.65 -6.06 -20.27
C ALA A 56 7.18 -5.63 -21.64
N THR A 57 6.26 -5.36 -22.56
CA THR A 57 6.56 -4.36 -23.58
C THR A 57 6.45 -2.99 -22.93
N LYS A 58 7.36 -2.08 -23.27
CA LYS A 58 7.50 -0.79 -22.58
C LYS A 58 6.18 -0.01 -22.49
N ALA A 59 5.39 -0.03 -23.57
CA ALA A 59 4.13 0.70 -23.67
C ALA A 59 3.04 0.15 -22.74
N ASP A 60 3.01 -1.16 -22.49
CA ASP A 60 1.85 -1.79 -21.85
C ASP A 60 1.74 -1.46 -20.36
N PHE A 61 2.86 -1.26 -19.66
CA PHE A 61 2.86 -1.13 -18.20
C PHE A 61 3.67 0.04 -17.62
N GLU A 62 4.49 0.74 -18.40
CA GLU A 62 5.30 1.86 -17.84
C GLU A 62 4.54 3.21 -17.89
N GLU A 63 3.66 3.39 -18.87
CA GLU A 63 2.98 4.68 -19.10
C GLU A 63 1.65 4.81 -18.34
N ALA A 64 1.40 5.99 -17.76
CA ALA A 64 0.12 6.32 -17.15
C ALA A 64 -0.95 6.50 -18.24
N ARG A 65 -1.96 5.65 -18.25
CA ARG A 65 -3.10 5.77 -19.15
C ARG A 65 -4.36 5.15 -18.57
N ALA A 66 -5.49 5.48 -19.17
CA ALA A 66 -6.76 4.82 -18.94
C ALA A 66 -7.16 4.08 -20.21
N GLU A 67 -7.65 2.86 -20.07
CA GLU A 67 -8.01 1.97 -21.18
C GLU A 67 -9.49 1.55 -21.09
N PRO A 68 -10.13 1.17 -22.21
CA PRO A 68 -11.38 0.45 -22.17
C PRO A 68 -11.29 -0.77 -21.25
N ILE A 69 -12.40 -1.14 -20.63
CA ILE A 69 -12.39 -2.15 -19.57
C ILE A 69 -11.93 -3.53 -20.06
N GLU A 70 -12.23 -3.88 -21.32
CA GLU A 70 -11.81 -5.13 -21.94
C GLU A 70 -10.29 -5.23 -22.06
N GLU A 71 -9.62 -4.11 -22.36
CA GLU A 71 -8.16 -4.05 -22.45
C GLU A 71 -7.53 -4.09 -21.06
N TYR A 72 -8.11 -3.40 -20.08
CA TYR A 72 -7.72 -3.53 -18.67
C TYR A 72 -7.83 -4.99 -18.18
N GLU A 73 -8.94 -5.68 -18.48
CA GLU A 73 -9.16 -7.09 -18.12
C GLU A 73 -8.13 -8.02 -18.81
N ARG A 74 -7.82 -7.77 -20.09
CA ARG A 74 -6.77 -8.52 -20.82
C ARG A 74 -5.40 -8.36 -20.17
N LEU A 75 -5.00 -7.12 -19.83
CA LEU A 75 -3.73 -6.83 -19.17
C LEU A 75 -3.66 -7.44 -17.76
N CYS A 76 -4.77 -7.44 -17.01
CA CYS A 76 -4.86 -8.17 -15.74
C CYS A 76 -4.57 -9.67 -15.93
N GLY A 77 -5.09 -10.27 -17.01
CA GLY A 77 -4.83 -11.66 -17.36
C GLY A 77 -3.35 -11.97 -17.58
N LEU A 78 -2.62 -11.06 -18.23
CA LEU A 78 -1.17 -11.21 -18.46
C LEU A 78 -0.35 -11.11 -17.17
N VAL A 79 -0.75 -10.22 -16.25
CA VAL A 79 -0.03 -9.99 -14.98
C VAL A 79 -0.31 -11.09 -13.95
N ARG A 80 -1.51 -11.68 -13.96
CA ARG A 80 -1.99 -12.63 -12.93
C ARG A 80 -0.99 -13.74 -12.57
N PRO A 81 -0.28 -14.39 -13.52
CA PRO A 81 0.68 -15.46 -13.20
C PRO A 81 1.89 -15.01 -12.38
N TYR A 82 2.19 -13.71 -12.35
CA TYR A 82 3.34 -13.14 -11.65
C TYR A 82 3.01 -12.63 -10.25
N LEU A 83 1.72 -12.57 -9.90
CA LEU A 83 1.27 -12.03 -8.63
C LEU A 83 1.33 -13.06 -7.50
N PRO A 84 1.46 -12.59 -6.23
CA PRO A 84 1.22 -13.44 -5.08
C PRO A 84 -0.18 -14.08 -5.11
N PRO A 85 -0.34 -15.30 -4.55
CA PRO A 85 -1.65 -15.94 -4.43
C PRO A 85 -2.66 -15.04 -3.70
N GLY A 86 -3.85 -14.88 -4.27
CA GLY A 86 -4.90 -14.05 -3.67
C GLY A 86 -4.68 -12.53 -3.83
N ALA A 87 -3.66 -12.09 -4.58
CA ALA A 87 -3.46 -10.68 -4.87
C ALA A 87 -4.71 -10.03 -5.48
N MET A 88 -5.10 -8.89 -4.92
CA MET A 88 -6.15 -8.03 -5.44
C MET A 88 -5.59 -7.15 -6.56
N LEU A 89 -6.28 -7.11 -7.69
CA LEU A 89 -5.97 -6.20 -8.79
C LEU A 89 -7.09 -5.18 -8.91
N GLU A 90 -6.68 -3.91 -8.92
CA GLU A 90 -7.54 -2.77 -9.24
C GLU A 90 -6.94 -1.96 -10.40
N PRO A 91 -7.75 -1.20 -11.15
CA PRO A 91 -7.23 -0.23 -12.11
C PRO A 91 -6.17 0.66 -11.45
N GLY A 92 -5.02 0.82 -12.09
CA GLY A 92 -3.89 1.60 -11.53
C GLY A 92 -2.91 0.85 -10.62
N THR A 93 -3.17 -0.43 -10.27
CA THR A 93 -2.30 -1.23 -9.39
C THR A 93 -0.83 -1.12 -9.78
N ALA A 94 0.03 -0.79 -8.82
CA ALA A 94 1.46 -0.59 -9.02
C ALA A 94 2.24 -1.92 -8.90
N LEU A 95 3.27 -2.12 -9.73
CA LEU A 95 3.97 -3.40 -9.90
C LEU A 95 5.48 -3.20 -10.01
N GLY A 96 6.23 -4.10 -9.35
CA GLY A 96 7.69 -4.06 -9.35
C GLY A 96 8.27 -2.93 -8.50
N PRO A 97 9.61 -2.79 -8.44
CA PRO A 97 10.24 -1.94 -7.46
C PRO A 97 9.98 -0.45 -7.71
N LEU A 98 10.03 0.36 -6.65
CA LEU A 98 10.12 1.81 -6.76
C LEU A 98 11.40 2.22 -7.49
N VAL A 99 11.27 2.95 -8.59
CA VAL A 99 12.36 3.47 -9.40
C VAL A 99 12.33 4.99 -9.35
N GLY A 100 13.45 5.62 -9.03
CA GLY A 100 13.48 7.07 -8.93
C GLY A 100 14.71 7.65 -8.27
N LYS A 101 14.55 8.82 -7.68
CA LYS A 101 15.57 9.57 -6.96
C LYS A 101 15.17 9.70 -5.50
N ALA A 102 16.16 9.70 -4.63
CA ALA A 102 15.98 9.97 -3.20
C ALA A 102 17.07 10.90 -2.69
N GLN A 103 16.72 11.81 -1.79
CA GLN A 103 17.65 12.78 -1.20
C GLN A 103 17.24 13.13 0.24
N GLY A 104 18.13 13.77 0.99
CA GLY A 104 17.89 14.13 2.39
C GLY A 104 18.17 12.99 3.37
N ARG A 105 17.80 13.21 4.64
CA ARG A 105 18.01 12.23 5.73
C ARG A 105 16.74 11.42 5.98
N PHE A 106 16.86 10.11 5.92
CA PHE A 106 15.75 9.19 6.15
C PHE A 106 15.83 8.59 7.55
N GLY A 107 14.68 8.43 8.19
CA GLY A 107 14.54 7.64 9.41
C GLY A 107 14.49 6.14 9.13
N PRO A 108 14.43 5.30 10.18
CA PRO A 108 14.27 3.86 10.04
C PRO A 108 12.96 3.44 9.36
N LEU A 109 11.90 4.25 9.48
CA LEU A 109 10.63 4.11 8.77
C LEU A 109 10.37 5.39 7.96
N VAL A 110 9.82 5.24 6.76
CA VAL A 110 9.64 6.32 5.79
C VAL A 110 8.30 6.16 5.09
N SER A 111 7.42 7.16 5.17
CA SER A 111 6.07 7.11 4.58
C SER A 111 5.72 8.42 3.86
N PRO A 112 6.42 8.76 2.75
CA PRO A 112 6.27 10.04 2.06
C PRO A 112 4.88 10.21 1.41
N TYR A 113 4.20 9.09 1.17
CA TYR A 113 2.81 9.03 0.77
C TYR A 113 2.05 8.13 1.73
N PRO A 114 0.75 8.38 1.99
CA PRO A 114 -0.06 7.58 2.92
C PRO A 114 -0.10 6.08 2.60
N TRP A 115 0.14 5.71 1.34
CA TRP A 115 0.13 4.34 0.83
C TRP A 115 1.52 3.75 0.61
N TRP A 116 2.60 4.47 0.91
CA TRP A 116 3.95 3.90 0.90
C TRP A 116 4.44 3.74 2.33
N LEU A 117 5.03 2.59 2.61
CA LEU A 117 5.78 2.36 3.84
C LEU A 117 7.09 1.69 3.48
N LEU A 118 8.15 2.48 3.57
CA LEU A 118 9.51 2.03 3.39
C LEU A 118 10.17 1.86 4.77
N VAL A 119 11.12 0.95 4.82
CA VAL A 119 11.87 0.60 6.02
C VAL A 119 13.35 0.47 5.65
N GLU A 120 14.22 0.98 6.52
CA GLU A 120 15.65 0.75 6.39
C GLU A 120 15.96 -0.74 6.67
N ARG A 121 16.89 -1.35 5.92
CA ARG A 121 17.20 -2.78 6.02
C ARG A 121 17.41 -3.26 7.45
N THR A 122 18.28 -2.62 8.22
CA THR A 122 18.57 -3.08 9.59
C THR A 122 17.37 -2.94 10.52
N ALA A 123 16.52 -1.94 10.30
CA ALA A 123 15.26 -1.79 11.03
C ALA A 123 14.27 -2.93 10.71
N LEU A 124 14.16 -3.34 9.45
CA LEU A 124 13.34 -4.48 9.04
C LEU A 124 13.81 -5.78 9.70
N GLU A 125 15.11 -6.04 9.67
CA GLU A 125 15.72 -7.24 10.27
C GLU A 125 15.44 -7.29 11.79
N LYS A 126 15.54 -6.16 12.48
CA LYS A 126 15.20 -6.06 13.90
C LYS A 126 13.72 -6.30 14.17
N LEU A 127 12.82 -5.74 13.37
CA LEU A 127 11.38 -5.99 13.51
C LEU A 127 11.03 -7.48 13.32
N GLN A 128 11.67 -8.13 12.35
CA GLN A 128 11.52 -9.57 12.14
C GLN A 128 12.06 -10.39 13.31
N ALA A 129 13.20 -9.99 13.89
CA ALA A 129 13.78 -10.63 15.06
C ALA A 129 12.90 -10.48 16.32
N GLU A 130 12.18 -9.37 16.48
CA GLU A 130 11.15 -9.14 17.52
C GLU A 130 9.85 -9.94 17.27
N GLY A 131 9.78 -10.73 16.20
CA GLY A 131 8.62 -11.57 15.90
C GLY A 131 7.41 -10.81 15.32
N VAL A 132 7.64 -9.63 14.72
CA VAL A 132 6.61 -8.94 13.93
C VAL A 132 6.30 -9.77 12.69
N ARG A 133 5.02 -10.06 12.47
CA ARG A 133 4.55 -11.00 11.45
C ARG A 133 4.17 -10.30 10.16
N GLY A 134 4.40 -11.01 9.04
CA GLY A 134 3.95 -10.58 7.71
C GLY A 134 4.84 -9.53 7.05
N LEU A 135 6.04 -9.28 7.57
CA LEU A 135 6.96 -8.29 6.99
C LEU A 135 7.74 -8.87 5.80
N LYS A 136 7.50 -8.32 4.61
CA LYS A 136 8.27 -8.57 3.40
C LYS A 136 8.79 -7.25 2.83
N GLY A 137 10.10 -7.01 2.96
CA GLY A 137 10.76 -5.87 2.34
C GLY A 137 11.22 -6.17 0.92
N CYS A 138 10.90 -5.29 -0.01
CA CYS A 138 11.27 -5.38 -1.42
C CYS A 138 12.31 -4.30 -1.75
N ARG A 139 13.37 -4.68 -2.46
CA ARG A 139 14.44 -3.73 -2.79
C ARG A 139 13.92 -2.66 -3.73
N THR A 140 14.21 -1.40 -3.39
CA THR A 140 13.94 -0.28 -4.27
C THR A 140 15.09 -0.10 -5.28
N GLN A 141 14.84 0.62 -6.36
CA GLN A 141 15.83 1.08 -7.34
C GLN A 141 15.99 2.60 -7.26
N LEU A 142 16.04 3.12 -6.03
CA LEU A 142 16.24 4.53 -5.76
C LEU A 142 17.70 4.92 -5.96
N ARG A 143 17.92 6.01 -6.70
CA ARG A 143 19.23 6.63 -6.86
C ARG A 143 19.38 7.75 -5.84
N PHE A 144 20.34 7.59 -4.94
CA PHE A 144 20.64 8.57 -3.92
C PHE A 144 21.77 9.50 -4.36
N ARG A 145 21.67 10.77 -3.97
CA ARG A 145 22.75 11.76 -4.19
C ARG A 145 23.86 11.70 -3.14
N GLN A 146 23.63 11.05 -2.00
CA GLN A 146 24.57 10.99 -0.88
C GLN A 146 25.56 9.83 -0.99
N ARG A 147 26.75 10.00 -0.39
CA ARG A 147 27.88 9.04 -0.48
C ARG A 147 27.59 7.68 0.16
N SER A 148 26.85 7.66 1.26
CA SER A 148 26.50 6.44 2.01
C SER A 148 24.99 6.39 2.21
N PRO A 149 24.21 6.02 1.18
CA PRO A 149 22.76 6.00 1.30
C PRO A 149 22.27 4.83 2.16
N PRO A 150 21.15 5.00 2.89
CA PRO A 150 20.49 3.88 3.53
C PRO A 150 19.92 2.94 2.47
N GLU A 151 19.86 1.65 2.79
CA GLU A 151 19.11 0.71 1.97
C GLU A 151 17.63 0.73 2.39
N LEU A 152 16.83 1.49 1.63
CA LEU A 152 15.39 1.56 1.82
C LEU A 152 14.71 0.43 1.04
N LEU A 153 13.91 -0.35 1.77
CA LEU A 153 13.06 -1.42 1.27
C LEU A 153 11.60 -0.98 1.35
N GLU A 154 10.81 -1.20 0.31
CA GLU A 154 9.36 -1.01 0.39
C GLU A 154 8.71 -2.24 1.02
N LEU A 155 7.84 -2.06 2.00
CA LEU A 155 7.05 -3.16 2.54
C LEU A 155 5.94 -3.54 1.57
N GLU A 156 5.93 -4.81 1.11
CA GLU A 156 4.81 -5.37 0.37
C GLU A 156 3.68 -5.69 1.36
N LEU A 157 2.65 -4.84 1.37
CA LEU A 157 1.54 -4.95 2.30
C LEU A 157 0.41 -5.79 1.72
N VAL A 158 0.03 -6.84 2.43
CA VAL A 158 -1.15 -7.63 2.08
C VAL A 158 -2.40 -6.75 2.20
N VAL A 159 -3.26 -6.82 1.19
CA VAL A 159 -4.55 -6.13 1.18
C VAL A 159 -5.60 -7.04 1.82
N THR A 160 -6.11 -6.62 2.98
CA THR A 160 -7.09 -7.38 3.76
C THR A 160 -7.73 -6.51 4.84
N GLY A 161 -8.85 -6.97 5.40
CA GLY A 161 -9.61 -6.21 6.37
C GLY A 161 -10.42 -5.09 5.73
N ARG A 162 -11.50 -4.72 6.38
CA ARG A 162 -12.47 -3.73 5.88
C ARG A 162 -12.88 -2.74 6.96
N ALA A 163 -13.40 -1.60 6.53
CA ALA A 163 -14.15 -0.73 7.40
C ALA A 163 -15.48 -1.38 7.82
N HIS A 164 -15.92 -1.07 9.04
CA HIS A 164 -17.20 -1.53 9.56
C HIS A 164 -18.35 -0.74 8.91
N PRO A 165 -19.47 -1.38 8.54
CA PRO A 165 -20.61 -0.71 7.91
C PRO A 165 -21.11 0.54 8.64
N ASP A 166 -21.08 0.55 9.98
CA ASP A 166 -21.48 1.69 10.81
C ASP A 166 -20.71 3.01 10.56
N CYS A 167 -19.51 2.97 9.97
CA CYS A 167 -18.79 4.19 9.58
C CYS A 167 -18.95 4.55 8.10
N LEU A 168 -19.76 3.80 7.35
CA LEU A 168 -20.04 4.05 5.94
C LEU A 168 -21.39 4.77 5.77
N PRO A 169 -21.62 5.44 4.62
CA PRO A 169 -22.93 6.00 4.31
C PRO A 169 -24.03 4.92 4.38
N PRO A 170 -25.24 5.25 4.86
CA PRO A 170 -26.35 4.30 4.92
C PRO A 170 -26.67 3.79 3.51
N ASN A 171 -26.95 2.48 3.40
CA ASN A 171 -27.24 1.81 2.13
C ASN A 171 -26.18 2.08 1.05
N PRO A 172 -24.90 1.72 1.29
CA PRO A 172 -23.86 1.95 0.29
C PRO A 172 -24.20 1.18 -0.97
N LYS A 173 -24.05 1.83 -2.14
CA LYS A 173 -24.17 1.12 -3.41
C LYS A 173 -23.14 -0.01 -3.44
N PRO A 174 -23.50 -1.18 -3.99
CA PRO A 174 -22.52 -2.24 -4.18
C PRO A 174 -21.39 -1.75 -5.10
N PRO A 175 -20.18 -2.34 -4.99
CA PRO A 175 -19.11 -2.06 -5.95
C PRO A 175 -19.59 -2.27 -7.39
N CYS A 176 -19.08 -1.48 -8.33
CA CYS A 176 -19.40 -1.69 -9.74
C CYS A 176 -19.07 -3.14 -10.14
N PRO A 177 -19.99 -3.91 -10.74
CA PRO A 177 -19.75 -5.32 -11.08
C PRO A 177 -18.71 -5.49 -12.20
N ARG A 178 -18.37 -4.41 -12.92
CA ARG A 178 -17.38 -4.42 -14.00
C ARG A 178 -16.00 -4.00 -13.51
N CYS A 179 -15.86 -2.82 -12.92
CA CYS A 179 -14.55 -2.30 -12.51
C CYS A 179 -14.27 -2.40 -11.01
N SER A 180 -15.19 -2.93 -10.20
CA SER A 180 -15.08 -3.01 -8.72
C SER A 180 -15.03 -1.67 -7.98
N ARG A 181 -15.15 -0.53 -8.67
CA ARG A 181 -15.15 0.79 -8.04
C ARG A 181 -16.28 0.90 -7.02
N ARG A 182 -15.92 1.24 -5.77
CA ARG A 182 -16.86 1.52 -4.67
C ARG A 182 -17.31 2.98 -4.61
N GLY A 183 -16.43 3.90 -5.01
CA GLY A 183 -16.73 5.34 -4.98
C GLY A 183 -16.94 5.92 -3.57
N LEU A 184 -16.42 5.23 -2.54
CA LEU A 184 -16.50 5.67 -1.15
C LEU A 184 -15.42 6.70 -0.84
N ARG A 185 -15.75 7.66 0.02
CA ARG A 185 -14.76 8.54 0.64
C ARG A 185 -14.31 7.94 1.97
N LEU A 186 -13.03 8.11 2.29
CA LEU A 186 -12.49 7.69 3.58
C LEU A 186 -13.26 8.40 4.70
N PRO A 187 -13.86 7.67 5.66
CA PRO A 187 -14.55 8.29 6.79
C PRO A 187 -13.58 9.04 7.70
N ASP A 188 -14.00 10.20 8.22
CA ASP A 188 -13.21 10.95 9.22
C ASP A 188 -12.97 10.11 10.48
N ASN A 189 -14.01 9.37 10.90
CA ASN A 189 -13.97 8.43 12.01
C ASN A 189 -13.97 7.00 11.49
N LEU A 190 -12.84 6.56 10.93
CA LEU A 190 -12.67 5.20 10.45
C LEU A 190 -12.86 4.18 11.59
N LEU A 191 -13.78 3.24 11.39
CA LEU A 191 -14.04 2.11 12.27
C LEU A 191 -13.69 0.82 11.52
N LEU A 192 -12.87 -0.04 12.12
CA LEU A 192 -12.49 -1.32 11.51
C LEU A 192 -13.53 -2.41 11.80
N ASP A 193 -13.82 -3.26 10.82
CA ASP A 193 -14.60 -4.49 11.02
C ASP A 193 -13.69 -5.59 11.57
N LEU A 194 -13.78 -5.83 12.88
CA LEU A 194 -12.96 -6.78 13.61
C LEU A 194 -13.07 -8.21 13.08
N SER A 195 -14.20 -8.58 12.48
CA SER A 195 -14.42 -9.92 11.92
C SER A 195 -13.58 -10.19 10.67
N THR A 196 -13.11 -9.13 10.01
CA THR A 196 -12.35 -9.20 8.75
C THR A 196 -10.85 -9.05 8.95
N LEU A 197 -10.39 -8.70 10.16
CA LEU A 197 -8.99 -8.36 10.39
C LEU A 197 -8.10 -9.62 10.46
N PRO A 198 -6.91 -9.59 9.84
CA PRO A 198 -6.01 -10.73 9.84
C PRO A 198 -5.42 -10.95 11.25
N LYS A 199 -5.37 -12.22 11.67
CA LYS A 199 -4.69 -12.60 12.92
C LYS A 199 -3.20 -12.90 12.75
N HIS A 200 -2.74 -13.05 11.50
CA HIS A 200 -1.39 -13.51 11.15
C HIS A 200 -0.48 -12.39 10.60
N LEU A 201 -0.98 -11.16 10.51
CA LEU A 201 -0.26 -9.99 10.02
C LEU A 201 -0.25 -8.92 11.10
N ASP A 202 0.88 -8.23 11.24
CA ASP A 202 1.00 -7.09 12.15
C ASP A 202 0.99 -5.74 11.42
N VAL A 203 1.18 -5.72 10.10
CA VAL A 203 1.02 -4.55 9.22
C VAL A 203 0.34 -4.99 7.92
N PHE A 204 -0.69 -4.29 7.50
CA PHE A 204 -1.49 -4.59 6.31
C PHE A 204 -2.23 -3.33 5.84
N ARG A 205 -3.04 -3.46 4.80
CA ARG A 205 -3.82 -2.37 4.21
C ARG A 205 -5.26 -2.79 3.96
N LEU A 206 -6.20 -1.87 4.15
CA LEU A 206 -7.62 -2.17 3.98
C LEU A 206 -8.03 -2.38 2.52
N GLU A 207 -8.96 -3.30 2.29
CA GLU A 207 -9.51 -3.61 0.96
C GLU A 207 -10.35 -2.46 0.40
N ASP A 208 -11.14 -1.79 1.24
CA ASP A 208 -12.08 -0.74 0.85
C ASP A 208 -11.51 0.67 0.93
N PHE A 209 -10.38 0.83 1.61
CA PHE A 209 -9.60 2.06 1.73
C PHE A 209 -8.11 1.75 1.64
N SER A 210 -7.69 1.33 0.47
CA SER A 210 -6.32 0.98 0.09
C SER A 210 -5.27 2.04 0.46
N THR A 211 -5.62 3.32 0.61
CA THR A 211 -4.67 4.34 1.11
C THR A 211 -4.40 4.28 2.63
N VAL A 212 -5.04 3.38 3.36
CA VAL A 212 -4.92 3.22 4.81
C VAL A 212 -4.07 2.01 5.15
N ILE A 213 -2.88 2.28 5.69
CA ILE A 213 -2.01 1.28 6.30
C ILE A 213 -2.40 1.10 7.77
N VAL A 214 -2.74 -0.13 8.15
CA VAL A 214 -3.12 -0.52 9.50
C VAL A 214 -2.05 -1.41 10.10
N CYS A 215 -1.75 -1.20 11.38
CA CYS A 215 -0.85 -2.04 12.15
C CYS A 215 -1.43 -2.43 13.51
N THR A 216 -0.91 -3.49 14.11
CA THR A 216 -1.30 -4.00 15.42
C THR A 216 -0.49 -3.32 16.54
N GLU A 217 -0.96 -3.43 17.78
CA GLU A 217 -0.19 -3.00 18.96
C GLU A 217 1.21 -3.62 19.01
N ARG A 218 1.37 -4.89 18.61
CA ARG A 218 2.68 -5.55 18.56
C ARG A 218 3.66 -4.79 17.65
N PHE A 219 3.22 -4.34 16.47
CA PHE A 219 4.06 -3.55 15.59
C PHE A 219 4.49 -2.24 16.25
N VAL A 220 3.53 -1.55 16.88
CA VAL A 220 3.77 -0.28 17.58
C VAL A 220 4.77 -0.45 18.72
N GLU A 221 4.60 -1.48 19.55
CA GLU A 221 5.49 -1.80 20.66
C GLU A 221 6.90 -2.15 20.18
N ALA A 222 7.02 -2.96 19.11
CA ALA A 222 8.32 -3.27 18.51
C ALA A 222 9.01 -2.01 17.98
N CYS A 223 8.30 -1.15 17.25
CA CYS A 223 8.85 0.12 16.77
C CYS A 223 9.32 1.01 17.93
N ARG A 224 8.53 1.11 19.02
CA ARG A 224 8.88 1.91 20.20
C ARG A 224 10.10 1.35 20.93
N SER A 225 10.12 0.04 21.18
CA SER A 225 11.23 -0.67 21.85
C SER A 225 12.55 -0.49 21.10
N LEU A 226 12.49 -0.60 19.77
CA LEU A 226 13.65 -0.46 18.87
C LEU A 226 14.00 1.00 18.56
N GLY A 227 13.24 1.98 19.05
CA GLY A 227 13.44 3.40 18.78
C GLY A 227 13.26 3.80 17.31
N LEU A 228 12.43 3.06 16.55
CA LEU A 228 12.18 3.32 15.13
C LEU A 228 11.24 4.52 14.97
N LYS A 229 11.77 5.59 14.36
CA LYS A 229 11.05 6.84 14.09
C LYS A 229 10.74 7.01 12.59
N GLY A 230 9.99 8.07 12.26
CA GLY A 230 9.65 8.49 10.90
C GLY A 230 8.18 8.24 10.51
N VAL A 231 7.43 7.56 11.38
CA VAL A 231 5.97 7.44 11.28
C VAL A 231 5.31 7.67 12.64
N SER A 232 4.05 8.05 12.62
CA SER A 232 3.18 8.19 13.78
C SER A 232 2.06 7.15 13.75
N PHE A 233 1.64 6.70 14.94
CA PHE A 233 0.63 5.68 15.13
C PHE A 233 -0.65 6.28 15.72
N HIS A 234 -1.73 6.27 14.94
CA HIS A 234 -3.00 6.88 15.32
C HIS A 234 -4.00 5.78 15.69
N PRO A 235 -4.50 5.73 16.94
CA PRO A 235 -5.41 4.67 17.35
C PRO A 235 -6.65 4.56 16.45
N LEU A 236 -7.01 3.34 16.09
CA LEU A 236 -8.23 3.02 15.36
C LEU A 236 -9.18 2.24 16.27
N ARG A 237 -10.47 2.55 16.16
CA ARG A 237 -11.52 1.74 16.79
C ARG A 237 -11.80 0.52 15.92
N ALA A 238 -12.16 -0.59 16.54
CA ALA A 238 -12.62 -1.79 15.85
C ALA A 238 -13.90 -2.30 16.52
N LYS A 239 -14.82 -2.83 15.71
CA LYS A 239 -16.11 -3.36 16.16
C LYS A 239 -16.40 -4.68 15.45
N SER A 240 -16.96 -5.66 16.15
CA SER A 240 -17.51 -6.87 15.55
C SER A 240 -18.95 -6.63 15.07
N GLN A 241 -19.39 -7.34 14.04
CA GLN A 241 -20.81 -7.38 13.71
C GLN A 241 -21.58 -7.98 14.89
N GLY A 242 -22.66 -7.31 15.29
CA GLY A 242 -23.56 -7.75 16.37
C GLY A 242 -24.53 -8.80 15.88
#